data_AF-A0A7X7E2M2-F1
#
_entry.id   AF-A0A7X7E2M2-F1
#
_cell.length_a   1.000
_cell.length_b   1.000
_cell.length_c   1.000
_cell.angle_alpha   90.00
_cell.angle_beta   90.00
_cell.angle_gamma   90.00
#
_symmetry.space_group_name_H-M   'P 1'
#
loop_
_entity.id
_entity.type
_entity.pdbx_description
1 polymer ?
#
loop_
_entity_poly.entity_id
_entity_poly.type
_entity_poly.pdbx_seq_one_letter_code
_entity_poly.pdbx_strand_id
1 'polypeptide(L)' 'MILERLNSSFLLKFNEISSVSLKTEWVEILRQISFEEYGIVLKETVYPGLSPQEKMIWNKSFTSNKDLFSAITAVFKE' A
#
# COMPACT_ATOMS: atom_id res chain seq x y z
N MET A 1 6.36 -6.75 5.08
CA MET A 1 5.65 -5.50 4.76
C MET A 1 4.48 -5.36 5.70
N ILE A 2 4.29 -4.18 6.29
CA ILE A 2 3.24 -3.89 7.28
C ILE A 2 2.61 -2.55 6.90
N LEU A 3 1.29 -2.46 7.00
CA LEU A 3 0.58 -1.20 6.87
C LEU A 3 0.20 -0.70 8.26
N GLU A 4 0.70 0.46 8.64
CA GLU A 4 0.35 1.09 9.90
C GLU A 4 -0.60 2.26 9.66
N ARG A 5 -1.60 2.40 10.53
CA ARG A 5 -2.46 3.56 10.58
C ARG A 5 -1.91 4.55 11.61
N LEU A 6 -1.49 5.73 11.14
CA LEU A 6 -0.99 6.81 11.98
C LEU A 6 -1.92 8.02 11.83
N ASN A 7 -2.77 8.23 12.84
CA ASN A 7 -3.81 9.28 12.83
C ASN A 7 -4.73 9.18 11.59
N SER A 8 -4.56 10.10 10.64
CA SER A 8 -5.35 10.24 9.41
C SER A 8 -4.66 9.69 8.16
N SER A 9 -3.47 9.09 8.31
CA SER A 9 -2.63 8.62 7.20
C SER A 9 -2.26 7.16 7.39
N PHE A 10 -2.02 6.47 6.27
CA PHE A 10 -1.47 5.13 6.29
C PHE A 10 0.00 5.15 5.86
N LEU A 11 0.82 4.36 6.54
CA LEU A 11 2.23 4.23 6.24
C LEU A 11 2.55 2.77 5.91
N LEU A 12 2.89 2.52 4.65
CA LEU A 12 3.30 1.21 4.18
C LEU A 12 4.79 1.03 4.44
N LYS A 13 5.14 0.23 5.45
CA LYS A 13 6.52 -0.08 5.83
C LYS A 13 6.99 -1.35 5.14
N PHE A 14 8.08 -1.24 4.40
CA PHE A 14 8.75 -2.39 3.79
C PHE A 14 9.79 -3.02 4.74
N ASN A 15 10.50 -2.16 5.48
CA ASN A 15 11.48 -2.53 6.52
C ASN A 15 11.63 -1.34 7.50
N GLU A 16 12.63 -1.37 8.38
CA GLU A 16 12.87 -0.32 9.40
C GLU A 16 13.22 1.06 8.81
N ILE A 17 13.73 1.12 7.59
CA ILE A 17 14.25 2.35 6.96
C ILE A 17 13.48 2.80 5.71
N SER A 18 12.64 1.94 5.15
CA SER A 18 11.92 2.17 3.89
C SER A 18 10.42 2.10 4.10
N SER A 19 9.74 3.22 3.83
CA SER A 19 8.29 3.30 3.86
C SER A 19 7.74 4.26 2.80
N VAL A 20 6.48 4.09 2.45
CA VAL A 20 5.72 4.95 1.54
C VAL A 20 4.41 5.33 2.21
N SER A 21 4.02 6.61 2.14
CA SER A 21 2.73 7.02 2.68
C SER A 21 1.63 6.69 1.68
N LEU A 22 0.59 5.99 2.14
CA LEU A 22 -0.60 5.73 1.37
C LEU A 22 -1.69 6.71 1.79
N LYS A 23 -2.33 7.32 0.79
CA LYS A 23 -3.53 8.11 1.03
C LYS A 23 -4.66 7.20 1.51
N THR A 24 -5.46 7.70 2.44
CA THR A 24 -6.60 6.98 3.00
C THR A 24 -7.59 6.53 1.93
N GLU A 25 -7.86 7.38 0.92
CA GLU A 25 -8.72 7.01 -0.21
C GLU A 25 -8.26 5.75 -0.95
N TRP A 26 -6.95 5.57 -1.14
CA TRP A 26 -6.41 4.40 -1.84
C TRP A 26 -6.58 3.14 -1.02
N VAL A 27 -6.32 3.22 0.28
CA VAL A 27 -6.47 2.09 1.19
C VAL A 27 -7.95 1.67 1.29
N GLU A 28 -8.87 2.64 1.33
CA GLU A 28 -10.31 2.41 1.34
C GLU A 28 -10.84 1.76 0.04
N ILE A 29 -10.22 2.05 -1.11
CA ILE A 29 -10.52 1.35 -2.36
C ILE A 29 -9.95 -0.07 -2.31
N LEU A 30 -8.66 -0.20 -1.95
CA LEU A 30 -7.97 -1.49 -1.96
C LEU A 30 -8.56 -2.52 -0.98
N ARG A 31 -9.19 -2.08 0.12
CA ARG A 31 -9.89 -3.00 1.05
C ARG A 31 -11.21 -3.54 0.50
N GLN A 32 -11.82 -2.86 -0.48
CA GLN A 32 -13.15 -3.20 -1.01
C GLN A 32 -13.11 -4.13 -2.23
N ILE A 33 -11.94 -4.28 -2.84
CA ILE A 33 -11.76 -5.05 -4.07
C ILE A 33 -11.22 -6.45 -3.79
N SER A 34 -11.48 -7.35 -4.74
CA SER A 34 -10.94 -8.70 -4.74
C SER A 34 -9.42 -8.71 -5.01
N PHE A 35 -8.74 -9.80 -4.62
CA PHE A 35 -7.31 -9.97 -4.93
C PHE A 35 -7.02 -9.97 -6.45
N GLU A 36 -7.98 -10.41 -7.26
CA GLU A 36 -7.88 -10.48 -8.72
C GLU A 36 -7.77 -9.08 -9.36
N GLU A 37 -8.51 -8.11 -8.84
CA GLU A 37 -8.50 -6.71 -9.31
C GLU A 37 -7.40 -5.87 -8.65
N TYR A 38 -6.84 -6.37 -7.56
CA TYR A 38 -5.89 -5.66 -6.71
C TYR A 38 -4.66 -5.14 -7.47
N GLY A 39 -4.08 -5.99 -8.33
CA GLY A 39 -2.90 -5.62 -9.11
C GLY A 39 -3.16 -4.52 -10.14
N ILE A 40 -4.37 -4.46 -10.70
CA ILE A 40 -4.77 -3.46 -11.67
C ILE A 40 -4.97 -2.12 -10.95
N VAL A 41 -5.77 -2.11 -9.89
CA VAL A 41 -6.05 -0.91 -9.09
C VAL A 41 -4.79 -0.32 -8.49
N LEU A 42 -3.83 -1.14 -8.03
CA LEU A 42 -2.54 -0.64 -7.57
C LEU A 42 -1.79 0.14 -8.64
N LYS A 43 -1.75 -0.37 -9.87
CA LYS A 43 -1.02 0.24 -10.99
C LYS A 43 -1.71 1.48 -11.54
N GLU A 44 -3.03 1.54 -11.48
CA GLU A 44 -3.82 2.66 -12.00
C GLU A 44 -4.05 3.77 -10.96
N THR A 45 -4.07 3.43 -9.67
CA THR A 45 -4.44 4.37 -8.60
C THR A 45 -3.25 4.72 -7.71
N VAL A 46 -2.61 3.72 -7.09
CA VAL A 46 -1.55 3.97 -6.09
C VAL A 46 -0.26 4.39 -6.75
N TYR A 47 0.25 3.53 -7.64
CA TYR A 47 1.57 3.70 -8.24
C TYR A 47 1.74 5.04 -8.97
N PRO A 48 0.77 5.54 -9.77
CA PRO A 48 0.92 6.80 -10.47
C PRO A 48 0.99 7.99 -9.50
N GLY A 49 0.24 7.91 -8.39
CA GLY A 49 0.17 8.93 -7.35
C GLY A 49 1.40 9.04 -6.45
N LEU A 50 2.34 8.10 -6.53
CA LEU A 50 3.61 8.16 -5.81
C LEU A 50 4.55 9.21 -6.40
N SER A 51 5.27 9.93 -5.54
CA SER A 51 6.38 10.79 -5.95
C SER A 51 7.54 9.98 -6.56
N PRO A 52 8.48 10.61 -7.30
CA PRO A 52 9.62 9.89 -7.87
C PRO A 52 10.45 9.12 -6.83
N GLN A 53 10.62 9.68 -5.63
CA GLN A 53 11.34 9.05 -4.53
C GLN A 53 10.59 7.83 -3.99
N GLU A 54 9.27 7.95 -3.80
CA GLU A 54 8.43 6.84 -3.35
C GLU A 54 8.35 5.73 -4.40
N LYS A 55 8.30 6.06 -5.69
CA LYS A 55 8.38 5.06 -6.79
C LYS A 55 9.68 4.28 -6.75
N MET A 56 10.79 4.95 -6.45
CA MET A 56 12.10 4.30 -6.31
C MET A 56 12.13 3.34 -5.12
N ILE A 57 11.58 3.76 -3.96
CA ILE A 57 11.46 2.89 -2.78
C ILE A 57 10.53 1.71 -3.08
N TRP A 58 9.36 1.99 -3.66
CA TRP A 58 8.38 0.98 -4.06
C TRP A 58 9.01 -0.05 -4.99
N ASN A 59 9.62 0.36 -6.10
CA ASN A 59 10.22 -0.58 -7.05
C ASN A 59 11.36 -1.41 -6.43
N LYS A 60 12.10 -0.88 -5.45
CA LYS A 60 13.19 -1.60 -4.78
C LYS A 60 12.73 -2.56 -3.70
N SER A 61 11.62 -2.25 -3.03
CA SER A 61 11.21 -2.92 -1.79
C SER A 61 9.88 -3.66 -1.90
N PHE A 62 9.10 -3.44 -2.95
CA PHE A 62 7.80 -4.06 -3.15
C PHE A 62 7.96 -5.50 -3.65
N THR A 63 7.63 -6.46 -2.78
CA THR A 63 7.89 -7.89 -3.02
C THR A 63 6.71 -8.61 -3.67
N SER A 64 5.47 -8.28 -3.32
CA SER A 64 4.28 -8.87 -3.96
C SER A 64 2.97 -8.12 -3.65
N ASN A 65 1.99 -8.24 -4.56
CA ASN A 65 0.62 -7.76 -4.32
C ASN A 65 -0.07 -8.51 -3.16
N LYS A 66 0.28 -9.77 -2.92
CA LYS A 66 -0.32 -10.61 -1.86
C LYS A 66 0.06 -10.12 -0.46
N ASP A 67 1.31 -9.71 -0.30
CA ASP A 67 1.79 -9.12 0.95
C ASP A 67 1.04 -7.82 1.25
N LEU A 68 0.80 -6.99 0.22
CA LEU A 68 0.10 -5.71 0.40
C LEU A 68 -1.38 -5.93 0.72
N PHE A 69 -2.04 -6.84 0.00
CA PHE A 69 -3.41 -7.25 0.29
C PHE A 69 -3.58 -7.73 1.73
N SER A 70 -2.64 -8.55 2.19
CA SER A 70 -2.64 -9.06 3.58
C SER A 70 -2.42 -7.94 4.59
N ALA A 71 -1.51 -7.01 4.32
CA ALA A 71 -1.24 -5.86 5.18
C ALA A 71 -2.46 -4.92 5.29
N ILE A 72 -3.14 -4.63 4.18
CA ILE A 72 -4.39 -3.87 4.19
C ILE A 72 -5.45 -4.62 4.99
N THR A 73 -5.68 -5.89 4.70
CA THR A 73 -6.70 -6.67 5.42
C THR A 73 -6.45 -6.72 6.93
N ALA A 74 -5.18 -6.77 7.36
CA ALA A 74 -4.83 -6.81 8.77
C ALA A 74 -5.21 -5.53 9.53
N VAL A 75 -5.00 -4.34 8.93
CA VAL A 75 -5.23 -3.06 9.63
C VAL A 75 -6.72 -2.72 9.81
N PHE A 76 -7.63 -3.42 9.13
CA PHE A 76 -9.09 -3.25 9.25
C PHE A 76 -9.79 -4.42 9.94
N LYS A 77 -9.04 -5.39 10.47
CA LYS A 77 -9.60 -6.51 11.25
C LYS A 77 -9.77 -6.20 12.75
N GLU A 78 -9.42 -4.99 13.19
CA GLU A 78 -9.62 -4.48 14.55
C GLU A 78 -10.98 -3.81 14.76
#